data_AF-A0A6V7KT72-F1
#
_entry.id   AF-A0A6V7KT72-F1
#
_cell.length_a   1.000
_cell.length_b   1.000
_cell.length_c   1.000
_cell.angle_alpha   90.00
_cell.angle_beta   90.00
_cell.angle_gamma   90.00
#
_symmetry.space_group_name_H-M   'P 1'
#
loop_
_entity.id
_entity.type
_entity.pdbx_description
1 polymer ?
#
loop_
_entity_poly.entity_id
_entity_poly.type
_entity_poly.pdbx_seq_one_letter_code
_entity_poly.pdbx_strand_id
1 'polypeptide(L)' 'SIEEVYVDHMNTVRSPQPSLTFIIKTSTRLYHLMAPSAEAMRVWVDVVFTGAEGYHEFDHGV' A
#
# COMPACT_ATOMS: atom_id res chain seq x y z
N SER A 1 9.49 -2.19 -8.18
CA SER A 1 8.17 -2.84 -8.11
C SER A 1 7.56 -2.62 -6.75
N ILE A 2 6.23 -2.74 -6.66
CA ILE A 2 5.52 -2.89 -5.37
C ILE A 2 5.67 -4.36 -4.97
N GLU A 3 6.01 -4.62 -3.72
CA GLU A 3 6.16 -5.98 -3.18
C GLU A 3 4.97 -6.34 -2.27
N GLU A 4 4.59 -5.41 -1.39
CA GLU A 4 3.54 -5.64 -0.40
C GLU A 4 2.80 -4.34 -0.08
N VAL A 5 1.54 -4.47 0.29
CA VAL A 5 0.70 -3.39 0.86
C VAL A 5 -0.02 -3.97 2.07
N TYR A 6 0.14 -3.34 3.24
CA TYR A 6 -0.46 -3.86 4.48
C TYR A 6 -0.80 -2.77 5.48
N VAL A 7 -1.78 -3.05 6.35
CA VAL A 7 -2.13 -2.19 7.48
C VAL A 7 -1.08 -2.35 8.58
N ASP A 8 -0.67 -1.24 9.21
CA ASP A 8 0.33 -1.25 10.28
C ASP A 8 -0.28 -1.69 11.62
N HIS A 9 -0.66 -2.96 11.73
CA HIS A 9 -1.31 -3.52 12.92
C HIS A 9 -0.44 -3.48 14.18
N MET A 10 0.88 -3.38 14.02
CA MET A 10 1.83 -3.31 15.14
C MET A 10 2.11 -1.86 15.58
N ASN A 11 1.48 -0.87 14.94
CA ASN A 11 1.69 0.57 15.20
C ASN A 11 3.17 0.96 15.18
N THR A 12 3.92 0.42 14.22
CA THR A 12 5.34 0.73 14.01
C THR A 12 5.54 2.21 13.66
N VAL A 13 4.52 2.83 13.07
CA VAL A 13 4.45 4.27 12.79
C VAL A 13 3.67 4.98 13.90
N ARG A 14 4.24 6.06 14.44
CA ARG A 14 3.51 6.96 15.33
C ARG A 14 2.54 7.82 14.54
N SER A 15 1.37 7.25 14.23
CA SER A 15 0.29 7.90 13.51
C SER A 15 -0.81 8.40 14.46
N PRO A 16 -1.44 9.56 14.19
CA PRO A 16 -2.63 10.01 14.92
C PRO A 16 -3.83 9.06 14.78
N GLN A 17 -3.85 8.22 13.73
CA GLN A 17 -4.95 7.32 13.44
C GLN A 17 -4.41 5.97 12.95
N PRO A 18 -3.96 5.10 13.88
CA PRO A 18 -3.22 3.89 13.52
C PRO A 18 -4.05 2.89 12.71
N SER A 19 -5.36 2.80 12.95
CA SER A 19 -6.27 1.94 12.18
C SER A 19 -6.46 2.36 10.72
N LEU A 20 -6.07 3.59 10.37
CA LEU A 20 -6.09 4.13 9.00
C LEU A 20 -4.68 4.26 8.41
N THR A 21 -3.69 3.68 9.08
CA THR A 21 -2.28 3.74 8.67
C THR A 21 -1.88 2.44 7.98
N PHE A 22 -1.29 2.57 6.80
CA PHE A 22 -0.85 1.45 5.99
C PHE A 22 0.52 1.72 5.37
N ILE A 23 1.22 0.65 5.03
CA ILE A 23 2.57 0.67 4.52
C ILE A 23 2.57 0.06 3.12
N ILE A 24 3.24 0.74 2.19
CA ILE A 24 3.55 0.21 0.87
C ILE A 24 5.05 -0.10 0.85
N LYS A 25 5.38 -1.36 0.64
CA LYS A 25 6.75 -1.83 0.47
C LYS A 25 7.07 -1.91 -1.02
N THR A 26 8.16 -1.27 -1.40
CA THR A 26 8.74 -1.36 -2.74
C THR A 26 10.16 -1.89 -2.64
N SER A 27 10.73 -2.27 -3.78
CA SER A 27 12.11 -2.75 -3.89
C SER A 27 13.18 -1.76 -3.42
N THR A 28 12.83 -0.47 -3.25
CA THR A 28 13.79 0.59 -2.89
C THR A 28 13.42 1.38 -1.64
N ARG A 29 12.15 1.33 -1.22
CA ARG A 29 11.62 2.22 -0.19
C ARG A 29 10.36 1.66 0.48
N LEU A 30 10.20 1.98 1.76
CA LEU A 30 8.95 1.87 2.50
C LEU A 30 8.23 3.23 2.51
N TYR A 31 6.95 3.24 2.14
CA TYR A 31 6.08 4.41 2.26
C TYR A 31 5.08 4.17 3.37
N HIS A 32 5.05 5.11 4.33
CA HIS A 32 4.13 5.06 5.47
C HIS A 32 3.05 6.12 5.25
N LEU A 33 1.80 5.68 5.11
CA LEU A 33 0.69 6.52 4.68
C LEU A 33 -0.46 6.42 5.67
N MET A 34 -1.24 7.49 5.81
CA MET A 34 -2.47 7.52 6.61
C MET A 34 -3.61 8.04 5.73
N ALA A 35 -4.69 7.26 5.66
CA ALA A 35 -5.87 7.62 4.90
C ALA A 35 -6.82 8.48 5.73
N PRO A 36 -7.60 9.39 5.10
CA PRO A 36 -8.56 10.23 5.82
C PRO A 36 -9.82 9.46 6.26
N SER A 37 -10.06 8.26 5.74
CA SER A 37 -11.16 7.37 6.14
C SER A 37 -10.85 5.91 5.81
N ALA A 38 -11.64 4.99 6.37
CA ALA A 38 -11.53 3.56 6.09
C ALA A 38 -11.85 3.25 4.61
N GLU A 39 -12.82 3.94 4.03
CA GLU A 39 -13.22 3.80 2.62
C GLU A 39 -12.09 4.23 1.70
N ALA A 40 -11.45 5.37 1.99
CA ALA A 40 -10.30 5.83 1.22
C ALA A 40 -9.12 4.86 1.33
N MET A 41 -8.87 4.29 2.51
CA MET A 41 -7.82 3.28 2.69
C MET A 41 -8.07 2.05 1.83
N ARG A 42 -9.30 1.50 1.83
CA ARG A 42 -9.67 0.35 1.01
C ARG A 42 -9.41 0.63 -0.47
N VAL A 43 -9.89 1.78 -0.97
CA VAL A 43 -9.67 2.20 -2.36
C VAL A 43 -8.18 2.29 -2.69
N TRP A 44 -7.37 2.89 -1.82
CA TRP A 44 -5.93 2.97 -2.04
C TRP A 44 -5.24 1.60 -2.06
N VAL A 45 -5.60 0.71 -1.15
CA VAL A 45 -5.07 -0.65 -1.13
C VAL A 45 -5.43 -1.39 -2.42
N ASP A 46 -6.71 -1.32 -2.84
CA ASP A 46 -7.20 -1.97 -4.06
C ASP A 46 -6.48 -1.44 -5.31
N VAL A 47 -6.37 -0.11 -5.46
CA VAL A 47 -5.70 0.54 -6.60
C VAL A 47 -4.22 0.16 -6.69
N VAL A 48 -3.51 0.14 -5.55
CA VAL A 48 -2.09 -0.22 -5.53
C VAL A 48 -1.91 -1.69 -5.87
N PHE A 49 -2.77 -2.58 -5.36
CA PHE A 49 -2.71 -4.01 -5.63
C PHE A 49 -3.01 -4.30 -7.11
N THR A 50 -4.13 -3.80 -7.63
CA THR A 50 -4.49 -3.97 -9.05
C THR A 50 -3.46 -3.33 -9.99
N GLY A 51 -2.92 -2.16 -9.65
CA GLY A 51 -1.88 -1.50 -10.45
C GLY A 51 -0.55 -2.27 -10.49
N ALA A 52 -0.16 -2.90 -9.37
CA ALA A 52 1.04 -3.72 -9.30
C ALA A 52 0.91 -4.99 -10.16
N GLU A 53 -0.21 -5.70 -10.05
CA GLU A 53 -0.50 -6.90 -10.84
C GLU A 53 -0.54 -6.59 -12.35
N GLY A 54 -1.18 -5.49 -12.74
CA GLY A 54 -1.21 -5.05 -14.14
C GLY A 54 0.19 -4.79 -14.70
N TYR A 55 1.10 -4.18 -13.92
CA TYR A 55 2.48 -3.96 -14.35
C TYR A 55 3.21 -5.30 -14.63
N HIS A 56 3.02 -6.31 -13.79
CA HIS A 56 3.59 -7.65 -14.02
C HIS A 56 3.07 -8.28 -15.32
N GLU A 57 1.80 -8.11 -15.64
CA GLU A 57 1.22 -8.65 -16.87
C GLU A 57 1.78 -7.98 -18.15
N PHE A 58 2.13 -6.69 -18.11
CA PHE A 58 2.76 -6.00 -19.25
C PHE A 58 4.26 -6.29 -19.39
N ASP A 59 4.99 -6.47 -18.28
CA ASP A 59 6.45 -6.70 -18.29
C ASP A 59 6.82 -8.10 -18.84
N HIS A 60 5.87 -9.06 -18.81
CA HIS A 60 6.04 -10.40 -19.40
C HIS A 60 5.69 -10.48 -20.90
N GLY A 61 5.33 -9.37 -21.54
CA GLY A 61 4.87 -9.31 -22.93
C GLY A 61 5.90 -8.83 -23.97
N VAL A 62 7.19 -8.71 -23.62
CA VAL A 62 8.27 -8.25 -24.53
C VAL A 62 9.41 -9.26 -24.60
#